data_AF-A0A175RML5-F1
#
_entry.id   AF-A0A175RML5-F1
#
_cell.length_a   1.000
_cell.length_b   1.000
_cell.length_c   1.000
_cell.angle_alpha   90.00
_cell.angle_beta   90.00
_cell.angle_gamma   90.00
#
_symmetry.space_group_name_H-M   'P 1'
#
loop_
_entity.id
_entity.type
_entity.pdbx_description
1 polymer ?
#
loop_
_entity_poly.entity_id
_entity_poly.type
_entity_poly.pdbx_seq_one_letter_code
_entity_poly.pdbx_strand_id
1 'polypeptide(L)'
;MNAEQRALARRALGLPNSLARSSRNYTAVHPDALAFVPWMEMVEAGLATVEKVGLSGRVCLLTRAGAEAALEPHERLDPEDFPPIHAD
;
A
#
# COMPACT_ATOMS: atom_id res chain seq x y z
N MET A 1 -5.63 4.23 -10.06
CA MET A 1 -4.52 3.27 -9.91
C MET A 1 -4.33 2.48 -11.19
N ASN A 2 -3.11 2.42 -11.71
CA ASN A 2 -2.76 1.61 -12.90
C ASN A 2 -2.24 0.21 -12.50
N ALA A 3 -1.92 -0.63 -13.49
CA ALA A 3 -1.48 -2.02 -13.26
C ALA A 3 -0.16 -2.13 -12.49
N GLU A 4 0.81 -1.24 -12.75
CA GLU A 4 2.10 -1.22 -12.06
C GLU A 4 1.94 -0.83 -10.59
N GLN A 5 1.20 0.25 -10.35
CA GLN A 5 0.84 0.74 -9.01
C GLN A 5 0.09 -0.36 -8.23
N ARG A 6 -0.86 -1.05 -8.86
CA ARG A 6 -1.55 -2.20 -8.24
C ARG A 6 -0.56 -3.30 -7.87
N ALA A 7 0.38 -3.64 -8.73
CA ALA A 7 1.39 -4.67 -8.42
C ALA A 7 2.34 -4.24 -7.29
N LEU A 8 2.67 -2.96 -7.16
CA LEU A 8 3.43 -2.42 -6.03
C LEU A 8 2.63 -2.45 -4.73
N ALA A 9 1.38 -1.98 -4.77
CA ALA A 9 0.47 -1.98 -3.63
C ALA A 9 0.24 -3.40 -3.09
N ARG A 10 -0.01 -4.37 -3.98
CA ARG A 10 -0.17 -5.79 -3.60
C ARG A 10 1.06 -6.35 -2.90
N ARG A 11 2.26 -6.03 -3.38
CA ARG A 11 3.52 -6.41 -2.72
C ARG A 11 3.64 -5.78 -1.33
N ALA A 12 3.28 -4.50 -1.18
CA ALA A 12 3.28 -3.81 0.11
C ALA A 12 2.26 -4.41 1.10
N LEU A 13 1.13 -4.93 0.61
CA LEU A 13 0.12 -5.65 1.39
C LEU A 13 0.51 -7.10 1.76
N GLY A 14 1.58 -7.63 1.16
CA GLY A 14 1.96 -9.03 1.31
C GLY A 14 1.01 -9.99 0.58
N LEU A 15 0.41 -9.55 -0.52
CA LEU A 15 -0.51 -10.32 -1.37
C LEU A 15 0.14 -10.74 -2.70
N PRO A 16 -0.28 -11.86 -3.31
CA PRO A 16 -1.23 -12.85 -2.75
C PRO A 16 -0.58 -13.69 -1.63
N ASN A 17 -1.40 -14.26 -0.74
CA ASN A 17 -0.96 -15.23 0.27
C ASN A 17 -2.07 -16.23 0.60
N SER A 18 -1.76 -17.27 1.40
CA SER A 18 -2.68 -18.37 1.71
C SER A 18 -3.91 -17.98 2.54
N LEU A 19 -3.88 -16.82 3.20
CA LEU A 19 -4.99 -16.32 4.01
C LEU A 19 -5.93 -15.40 3.22
N ALA A 20 -5.57 -15.06 1.97
CA ALA A 20 -6.26 -14.05 1.17
C ALA A 20 -6.53 -12.76 1.96
N ARG A 21 -5.60 -12.39 2.86
CA ARG A 21 -5.70 -11.23 3.74
C ARG A 21 -4.37 -10.50 3.73
N SER A 22 -4.35 -9.17 3.72
CA SER A 22 -3.08 -8.44 3.88
C SER A 22 -2.37 -8.90 5.15
N SER A 23 -1.04 -8.89 5.16
CA SER A 23 -0.24 -9.29 6.32
C SER A 23 0.70 -8.18 6.80
N ARG A 24 0.66 -7.04 6.12
CA ARG A 24 1.42 -5.82 6.38
C ARG A 24 0.83 -4.67 5.57
N ASN A 25 1.27 -3.45 5.84
CA ASN A 25 0.98 -2.27 5.03
C ASN A 25 2.16 -1.28 4.96
N TYR A 26 3.34 -1.75 4.59
CA TYR A 26 4.49 -0.86 4.42
C TYR A 26 5.48 -1.38 3.39
N THR A 27 6.17 -0.44 2.74
CA THR A 27 7.34 -0.75 1.92
C THR A 27 8.35 0.38 1.98
N ALA A 28 9.64 0.04 2.04
CA ALA A 28 10.71 1.00 1.88
C ALA A 28 11.00 1.24 0.40
N VAL A 29 11.12 2.50 -0.01
CA VAL A 29 11.39 2.91 -1.39
C VAL A 29 12.54 3.92 -1.39
N HIS A 30 13.59 3.61 -2.14
CA HIS A 30 14.73 4.51 -2.34
C HIS A 30 14.40 5.51 -3.47
N PRO A 31 14.84 6.78 -3.42
CA PRO A 31 14.63 7.76 -4.49
C PRO A 31 15.08 7.30 -5.88
N ASP A 32 16.17 6.54 -5.95
CA ASP A 32 16.72 6.01 -7.21
C ASP A 32 16.05 4.70 -7.69
N ALA A 33 15.09 4.16 -6.93
CA ALA A 33 14.38 2.95 -7.34
C ALA A 33 13.33 3.28 -8.40
N LEU A 34 13.17 2.40 -9.40
CA LEU A 34 12.12 2.53 -10.43
C LEU A 34 10.71 2.66 -9.82
N ALA A 35 10.49 2.04 -8.66
CA ALA A 35 9.23 2.10 -7.94
C ALA A 35 8.97 3.47 -7.26
N PHE A 36 9.96 4.37 -7.17
CA PHE A 36 9.82 5.64 -6.47
C PHE A 36 8.74 6.53 -7.07
N VAL A 37 8.80 6.76 -8.39
CA VAL A 37 7.85 7.63 -9.08
C VAL A 37 6.41 7.10 -8.96
N PRO A 38 6.11 5.83 -9.26
CA PRO A 38 4.76 5.27 -9.06
C PRO A 38 4.25 5.38 -7.62
N TRP A 39 5.13 5.24 -6.61
CA TRP A 39 4.74 5.45 -5.21
C TRP A 39 4.39 6.91 -4.91
N MET A 40 5.16 7.85 -5.44
CA MET A 40 4.86 9.28 -5.26
C MET A 40 3.56 9.69 -5.96
N GLU A 41 3.27 9.14 -7.15
CA GLU A 41 1.98 9.34 -7.82
C GLU A 41 0.80 8.79 -6.99
N MET A 42 0.97 7.63 -6.35
CA MET A 42 -0.06 7.10 -5.43
C MET A 42 -0.25 7.98 -4.20
N VAL A 43 0.83 8.61 -3.69
CA VAL A 43 0.74 9.59 -2.59
C VAL A 43 -0.01 10.84 -3.04
N GLU A 44 0.31 11.39 -4.21
CA GLU A 44 -0.38 12.56 -4.78
C GLU A 44 -1.88 12.28 -5.02
N ALA A 45 -2.23 11.07 -5.42
CA ALA A 45 -3.61 10.63 -5.61
C ALA A 45 -4.35 10.28 -4.29
N GLY A 46 -3.71 10.41 -3.12
CA GLY A 46 -4.31 10.07 -1.82
C GLY A 46 -4.49 8.56 -1.56
N LEU A 47 -3.86 7.71 -2.38
CA LEU A 47 -3.89 6.25 -2.25
C LEU A 47 -2.78 5.72 -1.33
N ALA A 48 -1.78 6.53 -1.04
CA ALA A 48 -0.69 6.20 -0.13
C ALA A 48 -0.30 7.41 0.73
N THR A 49 0.41 7.13 1.82
CA THR A 49 1.09 8.11 2.65
C THR A 49 2.57 7.77 2.68
N VAL A 50 3.39 8.77 3.01
CA VAL A 50 4.83 8.60 3.10
C VAL A 50 5.32 9.07 4.47
N GLU A 51 6.02 8.17 5.14
CA GLU A 51 6.81 8.48 6.33
C GLU A 51 8.27 8.64 5.93
N LYS A 52 8.92 9.69 6.43
CA LYS A 52 10.34 9.93 6.19
C LYS A 52 11.15 9.04 7.12
N VAL A 53 11.97 8.15 6.54
CA VAL A 53 12.97 7.37 7.30
C VAL A 53 14.36 7.79 6.83
N GLY A 54 14.94 8.75 7.55
CA GLY A 54 16.32 9.21 7.34
C GLY A 54 16.61 9.86 5.98
N LEU A 55 17.90 10.00 5.67
CA LEU A 55 18.40 10.69 4.46
C LEU A 55 18.19 9.90 3.16
N SER A 56 17.97 8.58 3.23
CA SER A 56 18.09 7.68 2.07
C SER A 56 16.81 6.92 1.71
N GLY A 57 15.73 7.01 2.50
CA GLY A 57 14.55 6.17 2.30
C GLY A 57 13.22 6.89 2.53
N ARG A 58 12.19 6.37 1.88
CA ARG A 58 10.79 6.66 2.18
C ARG A 58 10.12 5.35 2.57
N VAL A 59 9.37 5.35 3.67
CA VAL A 59 8.45 4.26 3.97
C VAL A 59 7.09 4.70 3.48
N CYS A 60 6.54 3.96 2.53
CA CYS A 60 5.21 4.21 2.00
C CYS A 60 4.22 3.21 2.61
N LEU A 61 3.07 3.72 3.03
CA LEU A 61 1.94 2.94 3.54
C LEU A 61 0.72 3.25 2.68
N LEU A 62 -0.11 2.26 2.36
CA LEU A 62 -1.35 2.51 1.64
C LEU A 62 -2.38 3.11 2.59
N THR A 63 -3.19 4.04 2.08
CA THR A 63 -4.44 4.40 2.74
C THR A 63 -5.42 3.25 2.59
N ARG A 64 -6.52 3.25 3.36
CA ARG A 64 -7.61 2.28 3.16
C ARG A 64 -8.08 2.26 1.71
N ALA A 65 -8.30 3.43 1.11
CA ALA A 65 -8.74 3.55 -0.28
C ALA A 65 -7.73 2.93 -1.27
N GLY A 66 -6.43 3.17 -1.07
CA GLY A 66 -5.38 2.56 -1.89
C GLY A 66 -5.29 1.05 -1.73
N ALA A 67 -5.42 0.56 -0.50
CA ALA A 67 -5.39 -0.85 -0.19
C ALA A 67 -6.60 -1.60 -0.78
N GLU A 68 -7.82 -1.06 -0.61
CA GLU A 68 -9.05 -1.61 -1.17
C GLU A 68 -9.01 -1.64 -2.70
N ALA A 69 -8.49 -0.59 -3.34
CA ALA A 69 -8.34 -0.56 -4.79
C ALA A 69 -7.33 -1.60 -5.32
N ALA A 70 -6.44 -2.13 -4.47
CA ALA A 70 -5.43 -3.12 -4.85
C ALA A 70 -5.89 -4.58 -4.70
N LEU A 71 -6.95 -4.82 -3.91
CA LEU A 71 -7.50 -6.15 -3.63
C LEU A 71 -8.08 -6.82 -4.87
N GLU A 72 -8.05 -8.14 -4.87
CA GLU A 72 -8.95 -8.97 -5.69
C GLU A 72 -10.27 -9.23 -4.93
N PRO A 73 -11.38 -9.60 -5.63
CA PRO A 73 -12.70 -9.70 -5.02
C PRO A 73 -12.85 -10.64 -3.80
N HIS A 74 -11.92 -11.58 -3.61
CA HIS A 74 -11.94 -12.55 -2.51
C HIS A 74 -10.94 -12.23 -1.40
N GLU A 75 -10.10 -11.22 -1.59
CA GLU A 75 -9.09 -10.82 -0.62
C GLU A 75 -9.67 -9.79 0.37
N ARG A 76 -9.04 -9.67 1.54
CA ARG A 76 -9.46 -8.75 2.61
C ARG A 76 -8.29 -7.98 3.19
N LEU A 77 -8.58 -6.83 3.79
CA LEU A 77 -7.60 -6.13 4.62
C LEU A 77 -7.54 -6.73 6.02
N ASP A 78 -6.34 -6.73 6.59
CA ASP A 78 -6.15 -7.06 7.99
C ASP A 78 -6.77 -5.98 8.87
N PRO A 79 -7.66 -6.32 9.82
CA PRO A 79 -8.30 -5.33 10.67
C PRO A 79 -7.35 -4.67 11.68
N GLU A 80 -6.18 -5.24 11.97
CA GLU A 80 -5.18 -4.59 12.83
C GLU A 80 -4.50 -3.42 12.11
N ASP A 81 -4.13 -3.62 10.83
CA ASP A 81 -3.54 -2.57 9.99
C ASP A 81 -4.61 -1.60 9.45
N PHE A 82 -5.83 -2.10 9.24
CA PHE A 82 -6.96 -1.37 8.66
C PHE A 82 -8.22 -1.59 9.50
N PRO A 83 -8.37 -0.89 10.65
CA PRO A 83 -9.51 -1.06 11.54
C PRO A 83 -10.83 -0.76 10.83
N PRO A 84 -11.89 -1.56 11.04
CA PRO A 84 -13.20 -1.34 10.42
C PRO A 84 -13.68 0.10 10.61
N ILE A 85 -14.25 0.68 9.56
CA ILE A 85 -14.99 1.94 9.71
C ILE A 85 -16.28 1.58 10.45
N HIS A 86 -16.35 1.86 11.74
CA HIS A 86 -17.62 1.83 12.45
C HIS A 86 -18.46 3.00 11.91
N ALA A 87 -19.65 2.69 11.40
CA ALA A 87 -20.64 3.72 11.13
C ALA A 87 -21.24 4.12 12.49
N ASP A 88 -20.91 5.33 12.95
CA ASP A 88 -21.62 6.00 14.04
C ASP A 88 -23.02 6.43 13.59
#